data_AF-A0A1G9FT35-F1
#
_entry.id   AF-A0A1G9FT35-F1
#
_cell.length_a   1.000
_cell.length_b   1.000
_cell.length_c   1.000
_cell.angle_alpha   90.00
_cell.angle_beta   90.00
_cell.angle_gamma   90.00
#
_symmetry.space_group_name_H-M   'P 1'
#
loop_
_entity.id
_entity.type
_entity.pdbx_description
1 polymer ?
#
loop_
_entity_poly.entity_id
_entity_poly.type
_entity_poly.pdbx_seq_one_letter_code
_entity_poly.pdbx_strand_id
1 'polypeptide(L)' 'MKAIQLTNNLGLEELTLVERDIPTPGVYEVLIRMRAASLNYRDLMVLSGGIKRKSGRSIERSSSRVCRFT' A
#
# COMPACT_ATOMS: atom_id res chain seq x y z
N MET A 1 4.31 12.63 -1.77
CA MET A 1 3.03 12.20 -1.17
C MET A 1 3.34 11.20 -0.09
N LYS A 2 2.81 11.44 1.10
CA LYS A 2 3.04 10.58 2.26
C LYS A 2 2.29 9.27 2.11
N ALA A 3 2.95 8.17 2.42
CA ALA A 3 2.35 6.84 2.45
C ALA A 3 2.90 6.05 3.65
N ILE A 4 2.07 5.15 4.20
CA ILE A 4 2.54 4.16 5.16
C ILE A 4 2.95 2.92 4.38
N GLN A 5 4.18 2.46 4.57
CA GLN A 5 4.74 1.30 3.87
C GLN A 5 5.25 0.28 4.89
N LEU A 6 4.89 -0.98 4.65
CA LEU A 6 5.55 -2.13 5.28
C LEU A 6 6.90 -2.38 4.59
N THR A 7 7.98 -2.47 5.38
CA THR A 7 9.33 -2.81 4.90
C THR A 7 9.44 -4.31 4.57
N ASN A 8 10.66 -4.85 4.45
CA ASN A 8 10.89 -6.25 4.07
C ASN A 8 10.50 -7.26 5.16
N ASN A 9 10.24 -6.78 6.38
CA ASN A 9 9.87 -7.60 7.51
C ASN A 9 8.37 -7.53 7.81
N LEU A 10 7.93 -8.41 8.70
CA LEU A 10 6.57 -8.53 9.17
C LEU A 10 6.43 -7.84 10.55
N GLY A 11 5.21 -7.48 10.92
CA GLY A 11 4.90 -6.82 12.19
C GLY A 11 4.56 -5.33 12.08
N LEU A 12 3.92 -4.79 13.12
CA LEU A 12 3.49 -3.38 13.18
C LEU A 12 4.67 -2.40 13.22
N GLU A 13 5.77 -2.79 13.84
CA GLU A 13 6.99 -1.99 14.00
C GLU A 13 7.63 -1.60 12.65
N GLU A 14 7.32 -2.37 11.61
CA GLU A 14 7.89 -2.25 10.27
C GLU A 14 7.03 -1.34 9.36
N LEU A 15 5.97 -0.72 9.91
CA LEU A 15 5.20 0.31 9.24
C LEU A 15 5.94 1.64 9.32
N THR A 16 6.44 2.10 8.18
CA THR A 16 7.21 3.34 8.06
C THR A 16 6.44 4.38 7.25
N LEU A 17 6.53 5.64 7.67
CA LEU A 17 6.04 6.76 6.88
C LEU A 17 7.09 7.12 5.82
N VAL A 18 6.71 7.06 4.54
CA VAL A 18 7.60 7.34 3.41
C VAL A 18 7.02 8.44 2.52
N GLU A 19 7.89 9.14 1.80
CA GLU A 19 7.49 10.02 0.70
C GLU A 19 7.58 9.27 -0.63
N ARG A 20 6.59 9.50 -1.51
CA ARG A 20 6.49 8.95 -2.86
C ARG A 20 5.92 9.94 -3.85
N ASP A 21 6.21 9.77 -5.13
CA ASP A 21 5.57 10.57 -6.17
C ASP A 21 4.05 10.35 -6.21
N ILE A 22 3.33 11.38 -6.66
CA ILE A 22 1.88 11.28 -6.88
C ILE A 22 1.68 10.40 -8.13
N PRO A 23 0.92 9.29 -8.05
CA PRO A 23 0.75 8.40 -9.18
C PRO A 23 -0.18 9.02 -10.24
N THR A 24 0.10 8.74 -11.51
CA THR A 24 -0.82 9.04 -12.61
C THR A 24 -1.81 7.88 -12.78
N PRO A 25 -3.13 8.12 -12.78
CA PRO A 25 -4.12 7.06 -12.97
C PRO A 25 -4.11 6.53 -14.41
N GLY A 26 -4.25 5.21 -14.58
CA GLY A 26 -4.44 4.55 -15.87
C GLY A 26 -5.90 4.50 -16.35
N VAL A 27 -6.16 3.68 -17.37
CA VAL A 27 -7.54 3.43 -17.83
C VAL A 27 -8.31 2.67 -16.74
N TYR A 28 -9.55 3.10 -16.45
CA TYR A 28 -10.40 2.58 -15.36
C TYR A 28 -9.87 2.84 -13.95
N GLU A 29 -9.04 3.86 -13.80
CA GLU A 29 -8.45 4.27 -12.52
C GLU A 29 -8.80 5.74 -12.20
N VAL A 30 -9.03 6.08 -10.92
CA VAL A 30 -9.32 7.41 -10.38
C VAL A 30 -8.32 7.79 -9.29
N LEU A 31 -7.68 8.96 -9.41
CA LEU A 31 -6.81 9.49 -8.36
C LEU A 31 -7.64 10.13 -7.23
N ILE A 32 -7.47 9.67 -6.00
CA ILE A 32 -8.20 10.17 -4.82
C ILE A 32 -7.23 10.86 -3.86
N ARG A 33 -7.61 12.05 -3.37
CA ARG A 33 -6.90 12.74 -2.28
C ARG A 33 -7.41 12.24 -0.92
N MET A 34 -6.65 11.36 -0.30
CA MET A 34 -6.98 10.81 1.02
C MET A 34 -6.96 11.87 2.12
N ARG A 35 -7.93 11.82 3.04
CA ARG A 35 -8.01 12.67 4.25
C ARG A 35 -7.90 11.87 5.55
N ALA A 36 -8.36 10.62 5.54
CA ALA A 36 -8.28 9.68 6.66
C ALA A 36 -8.23 8.24 6.12
N ALA A 37 -7.69 7.34 6.92
CA ALA A 37 -7.72 5.90 6.69
C ALA A 37 -7.81 5.18 8.04
N SER A 38 -8.48 4.03 8.08
CA SER A 38 -8.53 3.14 9.25
C SER A 38 -7.77 1.85 8.96
N LEU A 39 -7.32 1.18 10.01
CA LEU A 39 -6.79 -0.18 9.92
C LEU A 39 -7.96 -1.17 10.09
N ASN A 40 -7.99 -2.17 9.21
CA ASN A 40 -8.89 -3.32 9.32
C ASN A 40 -8.17 -4.48 10.01
N TYR A 41 -8.92 -5.42 10.60
CA TYR A 41 -8.34 -6.64 11.17
C TYR A 41 -7.52 -7.45 10.14
N ARG A 42 -7.94 -7.42 8.87
CA ARG A 42 -7.21 -8.06 7.77
C ARG A 42 -5.79 -7.51 7.62
N ASP A 43 -5.57 -6.23 7.91
CA ASP A 43 -4.25 -5.62 7.82
C ASP A 43 -3.30 -6.22 8.86
N LEU A 44 -3.81 -6.52 10.07
CA LEU A 44 -3.05 -7.26 11.09
C LEU A 44 -2.66 -8.67 10.63
N MET A 45 -3.54 -9.35 9.88
CA MET A 45 -3.24 -10.67 9.31
C MET A 45 -2.18 -10.61 8.19
N VAL A 46 -2.10 -9.50 7.46
CA VAL A 46 -1.01 -9.26 6.49
C VAL A 46 0.30 -9.06 7.23
N LEU A 47 0.28 -8.28 8.32
CA LEU A 47 1.46 -8.00 9.14
C LEU A 47 1.98 -9.24 9.87
N SER A 48 1.12 -10.18 10.26
CA SER A 48 1.53 -11.42 10.92
C SER A 48 1.96 -12.53 9.95
N GLY A 49 1.93 -12.28 8.64
CA GLY A 49 2.27 -13.27 7.61
C GLY A 49 1.20 -14.33 7.37
N GLY A 50 0.01 -14.21 7.98
CA GLY A 50 -1.13 -15.10 7.78
C GLY A 50 -1.75 -15.01 6.38
N ILE A 51 -1.46 -13.94 5.64
CA ILE A 51 -1.83 -13.77 4.23
C ILE A 51 -0.54 -13.71 3.40
N LYS A 52 -0.36 -14.68 2.49
CA LYS A 52 0.83 -14.74 1.62
C LYS A 52 0.92 -13.48 0.75
N ARG A 53 1.95 -12.66 0.97
CA ARG A 53 2.41 -11.68 -0.01
C ARG A 53 2.95 -12.43 -1.23
N LYS A 54 2.65 -11.97 -2.45
CA LYS A 54 3.38 -12.42 -3.63
C LYS A 54 4.82 -11.89 -3.52
N SER A 55 5.75 -12.74 -3.09
CA SER A 55 7.20 -12.48 -3.07
C SER A 55 7.72 -12.39 -4.51
N GLY A 56 8.54 -11.38 -4.80
CA GLY A 56 9.19 -11.22 -6.12
C GLY A 56 8.65 -10.11 -7.02
N ARG A 57 7.92 -9.12 -6.51
CA ARG A 57 7.72 -7.85 -7.24
C ARG A 57 8.53 -6.76 -6.54
N SER A 58 9.70 -6.43 -7.11
CA SER A 58 10.25 -5.08 -6.96
C SER A 58 9.11 -4.11 -7.24
N ILE A 59 8.82 -3.21 -6.31
CA ILE A 59 7.86 -2.13 -6.54
C ILE A 59 8.60 -1.07 -7.37
N GLU A 60 9.11 -1.45 -8.53
CA GLU A 60 9.15 -0.59 -9.69
C GLU A 60 7.79 -0.78 -10.37
N ARG A 61 6.80 -0.09 -9.84
CA ARG A 61 5.61 0.19 -10.63
C ARG A 61 5.65 1.66 -10.94
N SER A 62 6.11 1.94 -12.16
CA SER A 62 5.44 2.87 -13.06
C SER A 62 3.98 3.05 -12.64
N SER A 63 3.62 4.30 -12.34
CA SER A 63 2.26 4.84 -12.22
C SER A 63 1.18 3.84 -12.60
N SER A 64 0.49 3.25 -11.61
CA SER A 64 -0.84 2.64 -11.70
C SER A 64 -1.07 1.75 -10.48
N ARG A 65 -1.53 2.36 -9.40
CA ARG A 65 -2.37 1.69 -8.41
C ARG A 65 -3.23 2.74 -7.75
N VAL A 66 -4.19 3.19 -8.53
CA VAL A 66 -5.39 3.81 -7.99
C VAL A 66 -6.10 2.84 -7.05
N CYS A 67 -6.68 3.40 -6.00
CA CYS A 67 -7.61 2.71 -5.12
C CYS A 67 -8.81 2.16 -5.93
N ARG A 68 -8.93 0.83 -5.98
CA ARG A 68 -10.24 0.18 -6.16
C ARG A 68 -10.94 0.23 -4.81
N PHE A 69 -11.93 1.11 -4.67
CA PHE A 69 -12.92 1.02 -3.59
C PHE A 69 -13.95 -0.05 -3.97
N THR A 70 -13.55 -1.30 -3.80
CA THR A 70 -14.32 -2.43 -3.27
C THR A 70 -13.33 -3.38 -2.62
#